data_AF-A0A0K9Q0D7-F1
#
_entry.id   AF-A0A0K9Q0D7-F1
#
_cell.length_a   1.000
_cell.length_b   1.000
_cell.length_c   1.000
_cell.angle_alpha   90.00
_cell.angle_beta   90.00
_cell.angle_gamma   90.00
#
_symmetry.space_group_name_H-M   'P 1'
#
loop_
_entity.id
_entity.type
_entity.pdbx_description
1 polymer ?
#
loop_
_entity_poly.entity_id
_entity_poly.type
_entity_poly.pdbx_seq_one_letter_code
_entity_poly.pdbx_strand_id
1 'polypeptide(L)'
;MAVENEETYRSSLAMSKKRSVSEAATVSDPEVLEADPKRRKRVVLGDITHLCNGTAVDVCDAINLQKNKANDVESGNPSCDSDSVSVRLGHMIRDRDTIDINSYIRSKEVLQKNRPSPNYLEVVQKDITASMRAILVDWLVEVSEEYKLSSYTIYLTISYVDRFLSHKRIQRTQLQLLGIACMLVASKYEEISSPNIEDFCYITDNTYRQQELVEMELEVLKFLKWELGVPTVKTFLWRYINSCQDQSDGQSSHVEFLSSYLAELSLLEYNCVQFLPSVIAASAVFLARLTINPIFNPWTPALYRCSKYKPSDLQDCIKQMFGLQHNRRMVSLTAIREKYKHNRFKGVASMIPPSEIPSRYFQDST
;
A
#
# COMPACT_ATOMS: atom_id res chain seq x y z
N MET A 1 -42.38 41.41 4.42
CA MET A 1 -42.79 40.03 4.68
C MET A 1 -41.65 39.06 4.37
N ALA A 2 -40.58 39.04 5.19
CA ALA A 2 -39.49 38.07 5.08
C ALA A 2 -38.57 38.03 6.33
N VAL A 3 -39.05 38.44 7.52
CA VAL A 3 -38.20 38.59 8.74
C VAL A 3 -38.87 38.06 10.03
N GLU A 4 -40.14 37.61 10.00
CA GLU A 4 -40.91 37.27 11.22
C GLU A 4 -41.06 35.76 11.50
N ASN A 5 -40.42 34.88 10.73
CA ASN A 5 -40.57 33.42 10.86
C ASN A 5 -39.34 32.67 11.44
N GLU A 6 -38.28 33.37 11.86
CA GLU A 6 -37.04 32.70 12.34
C GLU A 6 -36.98 32.53 13.88
N GLU A 7 -37.70 33.33 14.67
CA GLU A 7 -37.69 33.22 16.14
C GLU A 7 -38.58 32.09 16.66
N THR A 8 -39.70 31.79 15.99
CA THR A 8 -40.67 30.77 16.43
C THR A 8 -40.09 29.35 16.38
N TYR A 9 -39.09 29.07 15.54
CA TYR A 9 -38.44 27.77 15.46
C TYR A 9 -37.33 27.57 16.51
N ARG A 10 -36.74 28.65 17.05
CA ARG A 10 -35.70 28.57 18.09
C ARG A 10 -36.26 28.33 19.50
N SER A 11 -37.54 28.61 19.74
CA SER A 11 -38.17 28.43 21.06
C SER A 11 -38.62 26.99 21.36
N SER A 12 -38.89 26.17 20.34
CA SER A 12 -39.39 24.80 20.53
C SER A 12 -38.32 23.77 20.94
N LEU A 13 -37.08 23.90 20.44
CA LEU A 13 -35.98 23.01 20.84
C LEU A 13 -35.44 23.28 22.25
N ALA A 14 -35.67 24.47 22.80
CA ALA A 14 -35.19 24.86 24.13
C ALA A 14 -36.01 24.28 25.30
N MET A 15 -37.22 23.75 25.05
CA MET A 15 -38.13 23.28 26.10
C MET A 15 -38.09 21.77 26.40
N SER A 16 -37.30 20.96 25.68
CA SER A 16 -37.17 19.51 25.96
C SER A 16 -36.03 19.15 26.95
N LYS A 17 -35.45 20.15 27.64
CA LYS A 17 -34.39 19.96 28.65
C LYS A 17 -34.65 20.76 29.92
N LYS A 18 -35.61 20.30 30.76
CA LYS A 18 -35.60 20.49 32.24
C LYS A 18 -36.76 19.74 32.93
N ARG A 19 -36.46 19.19 34.12
CA ARG A 19 -37.28 18.31 34.99
C ARG A 19 -37.36 16.85 34.46
N SER A 20 -37.15 15.80 35.26
CA SER A 20 -37.14 15.69 36.74
C SER A 20 -36.07 14.74 37.32
N VAL A 21 -35.69 15.02 38.57
CA VAL A 21 -35.03 14.16 39.58
C VAL A 21 -36.06 14.01 40.72
N SER A 22 -36.16 12.96 41.53
CA SER A 22 -35.31 11.77 41.86
C SER A 22 -35.95 10.46 41.31
N GLU A 23 -35.74 9.21 41.78
CA GLU A 23 -35.06 8.64 42.97
C GLU A 23 -34.67 7.15 42.81
N ALA A 24 -33.55 6.76 43.42
CA ALA A 24 -33.09 5.42 43.87
C ALA A 24 -33.41 4.13 43.06
N ALA A 25 -32.35 3.50 42.50
CA ALA A 25 -31.88 2.16 42.93
C ALA A 25 -30.52 1.78 42.31
N THR A 26 -29.70 1.07 43.08
CA THR A 26 -28.34 0.58 42.78
C THR A 26 -28.26 -0.50 41.68
N VAL A 27 -27.32 -0.36 40.71
CA VAL A 27 -26.40 -1.41 40.19
C VAL A 27 -25.14 -0.72 39.63
N SER A 28 -23.99 -1.39 39.72
CA SER A 28 -22.63 -0.95 39.36
C SER A 28 -22.28 -0.93 37.86
N ASP A 29 -21.37 -0.02 37.50
CA ASP A 29 -20.44 0.06 36.35
C ASP A 29 -20.86 -0.35 34.92
N PRO A 30 -20.74 0.57 33.94
CA PRO A 30 -20.56 0.22 32.53
C PRO A 30 -19.07 0.05 32.18
N GLU A 31 -18.70 -1.14 31.69
CA GLU A 31 -17.38 -1.37 31.08
C GLU A 31 -17.14 -0.40 29.92
N VAL A 32 -16.16 0.49 30.08
CA VAL A 32 -15.50 1.12 28.93
C VAL A 32 -14.63 0.05 28.29
N LEU A 33 -14.88 -0.24 27.01
CA LEU A 33 -14.00 -1.08 26.19
C LEU A 33 -12.67 -0.35 25.93
N GLU A 34 -11.79 -0.35 26.93
CA GLU A 34 -10.37 -0.07 26.70
C GLU A 34 -9.80 -1.17 25.81
N ALA A 35 -9.21 -0.79 24.68
CA ALA A 35 -8.46 -1.72 23.85
C ALA A 35 -7.18 -2.12 24.59
N ASP A 36 -7.07 -3.40 24.98
CA ASP A 36 -5.90 -3.92 25.71
C ASP A 36 -4.60 -3.63 24.93
N PRO A 37 -3.66 -2.82 25.46
CA PRO A 37 -2.43 -2.44 24.76
C PRO A 37 -1.43 -3.61 24.62
N LYS A 38 -1.74 -4.81 25.13
CA LYS A 38 -0.84 -5.97 25.13
C LYS A 38 -0.96 -6.85 23.88
N ARG A 39 -0.24 -6.46 22.81
CA ARG A 39 0.52 -7.36 21.88
C ARG A 39 1.11 -6.64 20.66
N ARG A 40 1.44 -5.33 20.75
CA ARG A 40 2.15 -4.65 19.67
C ARG A 40 3.61 -5.11 19.61
N LYS A 41 4.05 -5.62 18.46
CA LYS A 41 5.42 -6.08 18.23
C LYS A 41 6.28 -4.92 17.75
N ARG A 42 7.48 -4.76 18.32
CA ARG A 42 8.46 -3.80 17.78
C ARG A 42 9.01 -4.33 16.46
N VAL A 43 9.08 -3.44 15.46
CA VAL A 43 9.71 -3.70 14.17
C VAL A 43 10.83 -2.70 14.00
N VAL A 44 12.07 -3.11 14.26
CA VAL A 44 13.24 -2.23 14.17
C VAL A 44 13.78 -2.21 12.74
N LEU A 45 13.91 -1.01 12.16
CA LEU A 45 14.60 -0.81 10.90
C LEU A 45 16.11 -1.03 11.11
N GLY A 46 16.72 -1.97 10.38
CA GLY A 46 18.17 -2.23 10.48
C GLY A 46 19.01 -1.02 10.04
N ASP A 47 20.25 -0.95 10.53
CA ASP A 47 21.16 0.20 10.35
C ASP A 47 21.38 0.60 8.87
N ILE A 48 20.66 1.63 8.43
CA ILE A 48 20.85 2.28 7.12
C ILE A 48 22.23 2.96 7.03
N THR A 49 22.82 3.33 8.17
CA THR A 49 24.07 4.09 8.30
C THR A 49 25.29 3.35 7.75
N HIS A 50 25.40 2.05 7.99
CA HIS A 50 26.60 1.23 7.68
C HIS A 50 26.61 0.61 6.28
N LEU A 51 25.51 0.70 5.52
CA LEU A 51 25.37 0.08 4.20
C LEU A 51 25.97 0.94 3.06
N CYS A 52 27.30 1.06 3.06
CA CYS A 52 28.06 1.72 2.01
C CYS A 52 28.83 0.71 1.13
N ASN A 53 28.47 0.64 -0.16
CA ASN A 53 29.27 0.07 -1.26
C ASN A 53 29.89 -1.33 -1.08
N GLY A 54 29.20 -2.25 -0.39
CA GLY A 54 29.51 -3.68 -0.43
C GLY A 54 28.81 -4.39 -1.59
N THR A 55 29.47 -5.39 -2.19
CA THR A 55 28.80 -6.36 -3.05
C THR A 55 27.76 -7.16 -2.24
N ALA A 56 26.73 -7.71 -2.90
CA ALA A 56 25.55 -8.32 -2.25
C ALA A 56 25.82 -9.50 -1.29
N VAL A 57 27.08 -9.94 -1.16
CA VAL A 57 27.54 -10.99 -0.25
C VAL A 57 27.83 -10.43 1.15
N ASP A 58 28.38 -9.22 1.26
CA ASP A 58 28.86 -8.65 2.55
C ASP A 58 27.71 -8.18 3.46
N VAL A 59 26.49 -8.06 2.92
CA VAL A 59 25.28 -7.69 3.66
C VAL A 59 24.74 -8.87 4.48
N CYS A 60 25.14 -10.10 4.17
CA CYS A 60 24.59 -11.32 4.76
C CYS A 60 24.92 -11.50 6.25
N ASP A 61 26.09 -11.05 6.71
CA ASP A 61 26.56 -11.37 8.06
C ASP A 61 26.04 -10.41 9.14
N ALA A 62 25.76 -9.14 8.78
CA ALA A 62 25.30 -8.13 9.73
C ALA A 62 23.87 -8.36 10.24
N ILE A 63 22.97 -8.90 9.40
CA ILE A 63 21.54 -9.05 9.70
C ILE A 63 21.25 -10.32 10.53
N ASN A 64 22.12 -11.34 10.47
CA ASN A 64 21.86 -12.66 11.05
C ASN A 64 22.16 -12.77 12.55
N LEU A 65 22.84 -11.80 13.18
CA LEU A 65 23.28 -11.91 14.58
C LEU A 65 22.27 -11.49 15.66
N GLN A 66 21.05 -11.04 15.31
CA GLN A 66 20.05 -10.61 16.32
C GLN A 66 18.70 -11.36 16.28
N LYS A 67 18.44 -12.20 15.28
CA LYS A 67 17.19 -13.00 15.21
C LYS A 67 17.33 -14.34 15.94
N ASN A 68 17.43 -14.32 17.27
CA ASN A 68 17.33 -15.54 18.09
C ASN A 68 16.83 -15.28 19.54
N LYS A 69 15.50 -15.16 19.71
CA LYS A 69 14.71 -15.71 20.83
C LYS A 69 13.23 -15.33 20.77
N ALA A 70 12.39 -16.37 20.89
CA ALA A 70 10.98 -16.41 21.34
C ALA A 70 10.02 -17.03 20.31
N ASN A 71 9.71 -18.31 20.50
CA ASN A 71 8.61 -19.02 19.85
C ASN A 71 7.36 -19.03 20.74
N ASP A 72 6.20 -19.20 20.09
CA ASP A 72 4.94 -19.80 20.56
C ASP A 72 4.24 -19.24 21.81
N VAL A 73 3.09 -18.57 21.59
CA VAL A 73 1.77 -18.96 22.17
C VAL A 73 0.65 -18.52 21.22
N GLU A 74 0.02 -19.49 20.54
CA GLU A 74 -1.24 -19.26 19.81
C GLU A 74 -2.39 -18.91 20.76
N SER A 75 -3.25 -17.98 20.34
CA SER A 75 -4.54 -17.71 20.99
C SER A 75 -5.50 -17.14 19.94
N GLY A 76 -6.38 -17.98 19.40
CA GLY A 76 -7.37 -17.55 18.41
C GLY A 76 -8.46 -16.67 19.01
N ASN A 77 -8.80 -15.58 18.32
CA ASN A 77 -10.05 -14.83 18.47
C ASN A 77 -10.25 -13.91 17.23
N PRO A 78 -11.47 -13.39 16.99
CA PRO A 78 -12.03 -13.32 15.63
C PRO A 78 -11.49 -12.19 14.74
N SER A 79 -11.52 -12.43 13.43
CA SER A 79 -11.13 -11.47 12.40
C SER A 79 -12.19 -10.39 12.19
N CYS A 80 -11.72 -9.14 12.05
CA CYS A 80 -12.48 -8.07 11.43
C CYS A 80 -12.22 -8.08 9.91
N ASP A 81 -13.14 -8.68 9.14
CA ASP A 81 -13.03 -8.75 7.67
C ASP A 81 -13.36 -7.41 7.00
N SER A 82 -12.43 -6.44 7.10
CA SER A 82 -12.52 -5.15 6.41
C SER A 82 -12.53 -5.30 4.88
N ASP A 83 -11.81 -6.28 4.33
CA ASP A 83 -11.78 -6.58 2.90
C ASP A 83 -13.14 -7.02 2.34
N SER A 84 -14.04 -7.57 3.17
CA SER A 84 -15.38 -8.02 2.74
C SER A 84 -16.30 -6.88 2.30
N VAL A 85 -16.06 -5.66 2.81
CA VAL A 85 -16.87 -4.47 2.48
C VAL A 85 -16.58 -3.98 1.06
N SER A 86 -15.33 -4.15 0.59
CA SER A 86 -14.89 -3.81 -0.78
C SER A 86 -15.72 -4.53 -1.86
N VAL A 87 -16.05 -5.80 -1.62
CA VAL A 87 -16.79 -6.68 -2.56
C VAL A 87 -18.17 -6.10 -2.90
N ARG A 88 -18.83 -5.40 -1.97
CA ARG A 88 -20.20 -4.89 -2.17
C ARG A 88 -20.27 -3.61 -3.00
N LEU A 89 -19.21 -2.81 -3.06
CA LEU A 89 -19.25 -1.51 -3.77
C LEU A 89 -19.22 -1.67 -5.31
N GLY A 90 -18.68 -2.77 -5.81
CA GLY A 90 -18.54 -3.02 -7.25
C GLY A 90 -19.85 -3.24 -8.01
N HIS A 91 -20.96 -3.55 -7.34
CA HIS A 91 -22.21 -3.98 -7.99
C HIS A 91 -23.24 -2.86 -8.21
N MET A 92 -22.88 -1.59 -7.97
CA MET A 92 -23.82 -0.45 -7.99
C MET A 92 -23.41 0.74 -8.88
N ILE A 93 -22.20 0.75 -9.45
CA ILE A 93 -21.74 1.82 -10.35
C ILE A 93 -22.20 1.51 -11.77
N ARG A 94 -22.92 2.44 -12.42
CA ARG A 94 -23.38 2.24 -13.80
C ARG A 94 -22.18 2.24 -14.76
N ASP A 95 -22.28 1.53 -15.89
CA ASP A 95 -21.19 1.43 -16.87
C ASP A 95 -20.68 2.81 -17.35
N ARG A 96 -21.57 3.80 -17.45
CA ARG A 96 -21.23 5.17 -17.85
C ARG A 96 -20.33 5.86 -16.82
N ASP A 97 -20.73 5.85 -15.56
CA ASP A 97 -19.96 6.46 -14.45
C ASP A 97 -18.59 5.77 -14.32
N THR A 98 -18.58 4.44 -14.52
CA THR A 98 -17.37 3.61 -14.55
C THR A 98 -16.38 4.02 -15.65
N ILE A 99 -16.85 4.45 -16.83
CA ILE A 99 -16.01 4.92 -17.95
C ILE A 99 -15.39 6.28 -17.61
N ASP A 100 -16.19 7.24 -17.13
CA ASP A 100 -15.74 8.60 -16.83
C ASP A 100 -14.70 8.60 -15.68
N ILE A 101 -14.91 7.79 -14.64
CA ILE A 101 -13.92 7.55 -13.58
C ILE A 101 -12.61 6.98 -14.16
N ASN A 102 -12.66 6.09 -15.15
CA ASN A 102 -11.44 5.54 -15.78
C ASN A 102 -10.63 6.63 -16.49
N SER A 103 -11.33 7.44 -17.29
CA SER A 103 -10.72 8.55 -18.02
C SER A 103 -10.05 9.53 -17.05
N TYR A 104 -10.73 9.87 -15.96
CA TYR A 104 -10.19 10.69 -14.89
C TYR A 104 -8.91 10.09 -14.27
N ILE A 105 -8.93 8.84 -13.76
CA ILE A 105 -7.73 8.26 -13.13
C ILE A 105 -6.56 8.08 -14.11
N ARG A 106 -6.82 7.74 -15.38
CA ARG A 106 -5.78 7.65 -16.43
C ARG A 106 -5.20 9.02 -16.78
N SER A 107 -6.02 10.08 -16.80
CA SER A 107 -5.51 11.46 -16.96
C SER A 107 -4.70 11.94 -15.76
N LYS A 108 -5.04 11.48 -14.54
CA LYS A 108 -4.34 11.85 -13.31
C LYS A 108 -3.01 11.12 -13.10
N GLU A 109 -2.88 9.87 -13.54
CA GLU A 109 -1.62 9.12 -13.36
C GLU A 109 -0.48 9.66 -14.25
N VAL A 110 -0.79 10.27 -15.39
CA VAL A 110 0.20 10.85 -16.31
C VAL A 110 0.64 12.27 -15.94
N LEU A 111 -0.01 12.92 -14.96
CA LEU A 111 0.39 14.26 -14.53
C LEU A 111 1.74 14.23 -13.83
N GLN A 112 2.71 14.99 -14.34
CA GLN A 112 4.08 15.03 -13.80
C GLN A 112 4.14 15.33 -12.30
N LYS A 113 3.26 16.18 -11.76
CA LYS A 113 3.19 16.50 -10.32
C LYS A 113 2.76 15.33 -9.42
N ASN A 114 2.13 14.30 -10.00
CA ASN A 114 1.71 13.07 -9.33
C ASN A 114 2.77 11.96 -9.50
N ARG A 115 3.84 12.22 -10.26
CA ARG A 115 4.86 11.25 -10.64
C ARG A 115 6.21 11.58 -9.99
N PRO A 116 6.90 10.60 -9.39
CA PRO A 116 8.31 10.75 -9.08
C PRO A 116 9.16 10.81 -10.37
N SER A 117 10.34 11.43 -10.30
CA SER A 117 11.30 11.43 -11.41
C SER A 117 12.02 10.09 -11.48
N PRO A 118 12.01 9.36 -12.62
CA PRO A 118 12.59 8.01 -12.71
C PRO A 118 14.07 7.88 -12.30
N ASN A 119 14.81 8.99 -12.29
CA ASN A 119 16.23 9.10 -11.99
C ASN A 119 16.55 9.99 -10.75
N TYR A 120 15.57 10.24 -9.86
CA TYR A 120 15.80 11.10 -8.70
C TYR A 120 16.96 10.68 -7.78
N LEU A 121 17.27 9.39 -7.67
CA LEU A 121 18.38 8.91 -6.84
C LEU A 121 19.74 9.31 -7.42
N GLU A 122 19.83 9.51 -8.73
CA GLU A 122 21.05 9.86 -9.47
C GLU A 122 21.21 11.38 -9.58
N VAL A 123 20.11 12.10 -9.84
CA VAL A 123 20.12 13.53 -10.15
C VAL A 123 19.90 14.41 -8.90
N VAL A 124 19.01 13.97 -8.00
CA VAL A 124 18.59 14.77 -6.84
C VAL A 124 19.35 14.31 -5.60
N GLN A 125 19.25 13.04 -5.23
CA GLN A 125 19.87 12.54 -4.00
C GLN A 125 21.39 12.43 -4.13
N LYS A 126 22.07 12.55 -2.98
CA LYS A 126 23.53 12.37 -2.86
C LYS A 126 23.92 11.32 -1.82
N ASP A 127 23.03 11.06 -0.85
CA ASP A 127 23.30 10.23 0.32
C ASP A 127 22.30 9.06 0.44
N ILE A 128 21.30 8.99 -0.45
CA ILE A 128 20.28 7.94 -0.49
C ILE A 128 20.54 7.05 -1.70
N THR A 129 20.62 5.73 -1.50
CA THR A 129 20.77 4.74 -2.57
C THR A 129 19.47 3.96 -2.81
N ALA A 130 19.40 3.24 -3.94
CA ALA A 130 18.25 2.37 -4.23
C ALA A 130 18.09 1.26 -3.19
N SER A 131 19.19 0.78 -2.61
CA SER A 131 19.17 -0.21 -1.51
C SER A 131 18.55 0.38 -0.23
N MET A 132 18.95 1.61 0.16
CA MET A 132 18.38 2.28 1.33
C MET A 132 16.87 2.54 1.16
N ARG A 133 16.43 2.93 -0.05
CA ARG A 133 15.02 3.03 -0.40
C ARG A 133 14.30 1.69 -0.24
N ALA A 134 14.85 0.61 -0.80
CA ALA A 134 14.23 -0.71 -0.74
C ALA A 134 14.12 -1.25 0.70
N ILE A 135 15.13 -1.00 1.54
CA ILE A 135 15.12 -1.32 2.98
C ILE A 135 14.03 -0.53 3.72
N LEU A 136 13.89 0.77 3.44
CA LEU A 136 12.78 1.57 3.99
C LEU A 136 11.43 0.99 3.58
N VAL A 137 11.24 0.63 2.31
CA VAL A 137 9.97 0.10 1.79
C VAL A 137 9.62 -1.26 2.41
N ASP A 138 10.59 -2.18 2.55
CA ASP A 138 10.36 -3.50 3.17
C ASP A 138 9.91 -3.35 4.64
N TRP A 139 10.59 -2.49 5.39
CA TRP A 139 10.21 -2.16 6.76
C TRP A 139 8.85 -1.45 6.87
N LEU A 140 8.54 -0.49 5.98
CA LEU A 140 7.22 0.14 5.95
C LEU A 140 6.09 -0.88 5.66
N VAL A 141 6.36 -1.96 4.91
CA VAL A 141 5.40 -3.07 4.79
C VAL A 141 5.22 -3.79 6.13
N GLU A 142 6.29 -4.09 6.87
CA GLU A 142 6.17 -4.67 8.22
C GLU A 142 5.37 -3.77 9.18
N VAL A 143 5.63 -2.46 9.18
CA VAL A 143 4.86 -1.46 9.97
C VAL A 143 3.38 -1.44 9.55
N SER A 144 3.09 -1.56 8.24
CA SER A 144 1.72 -1.60 7.75
C SER A 144 0.97 -2.86 8.20
N GLU A 145 1.64 -4.01 8.32
CA GLU A 145 1.04 -5.24 8.82
C GLU A 145 0.85 -5.21 10.35
N GLU A 146 1.80 -4.63 11.09
CA GLU A 146 1.72 -4.45 12.55
C GLU A 146 0.52 -3.56 12.94
N TYR A 147 0.31 -2.46 12.22
CA TYR A 147 -0.85 -1.57 12.41
C TYR A 147 -2.08 -1.95 11.58
N LYS A 148 -2.06 -3.07 10.86
CA LYS A 148 -3.16 -3.59 10.03
C LYS A 148 -3.71 -2.56 9.03
N LEU A 149 -2.83 -1.73 8.47
CA LEU A 149 -3.17 -0.68 7.53
C LEU A 149 -3.62 -1.27 6.18
N SER A 150 -4.48 -0.53 5.49
CA SER A 150 -4.93 -0.83 4.14
C SER A 150 -3.74 -0.92 3.16
N SER A 151 -3.84 -1.79 2.16
CA SER A 151 -2.86 -1.80 1.06
C SER A 151 -2.80 -0.44 0.35
N TYR A 152 -3.90 0.31 0.28
CA TYR A 152 -3.91 1.65 -0.32
C TYR A 152 -2.96 2.61 0.42
N THR A 153 -2.90 2.50 1.75
CA THR A 153 -2.04 3.31 2.62
C THR A 153 -0.55 3.10 2.33
N ILE A 154 -0.08 1.86 2.13
CA ILE A 154 1.32 1.64 1.74
C ILE A 154 1.62 2.19 0.33
N TYR A 155 0.71 2.02 -0.65
CA TYR A 155 0.90 2.59 -1.99
C TYR A 155 0.96 4.13 -1.99
N LEU A 156 0.11 4.80 -1.18
CA LEU A 156 0.15 6.25 -0.99
C LEU A 156 1.45 6.68 -0.28
N THR A 157 1.84 5.96 0.78
CA THR A 157 3.10 6.20 1.52
C THR A 157 4.29 6.22 0.57
N ILE A 158 4.48 5.17 -0.24
CA ILE A 158 5.63 5.08 -1.15
C ILE A 158 5.54 6.15 -2.26
N SER A 159 4.32 6.46 -2.75
CA SER A 159 4.12 7.58 -3.68
C SER A 159 4.57 8.92 -3.10
N TYR A 160 4.27 9.20 -1.84
CA TYR A 160 4.69 10.43 -1.17
C TYR A 160 6.21 10.48 -0.96
N VAL A 161 6.82 9.37 -0.49
CA VAL A 161 8.28 9.25 -0.32
C VAL A 161 9.00 9.50 -1.65
N ASP A 162 8.63 8.80 -2.72
CA ASP A 162 9.30 8.91 -4.01
C ASP A 162 9.11 10.31 -4.63
N ARG A 163 7.91 10.91 -4.52
CA ARG A 163 7.65 12.28 -5.00
C ARG A 163 8.46 13.30 -4.22
N PHE A 164 8.59 13.15 -2.90
CA PHE A 164 9.38 14.04 -2.04
C PHE A 164 10.88 13.95 -2.36
N LEU A 165 11.42 12.72 -2.44
CA LEU A 165 12.81 12.47 -2.85
C LEU A 165 13.09 12.89 -4.30
N SER A 166 12.06 13.05 -5.14
CA SER A 166 12.18 13.63 -6.49
C SER A 166 12.44 15.14 -6.53
N HIS A 167 12.29 15.84 -5.40
CA HIS A 167 12.40 17.30 -5.36
C HIS A 167 13.28 17.83 -4.22
N LYS A 168 13.38 17.09 -3.10
CA LYS A 168 14.11 17.48 -1.90
C LYS A 168 15.21 16.48 -1.58
N ARG A 169 16.43 17.01 -1.36
CA ARG A 169 17.57 16.23 -0.86
C ARG A 169 17.35 15.90 0.61
N ILE A 170 17.55 14.65 0.97
CA ILE A 170 17.43 14.13 2.34
C ILE A 170 18.71 13.37 2.70
N GLN A 171 19.12 13.46 3.96
CA GLN A 171 20.23 12.68 4.51
C GLN A 171 19.73 11.29 4.93
N ARG A 172 20.58 10.27 4.87
CA ARG A 172 20.20 8.88 5.22
C ARG A 172 19.61 8.75 6.63
N THR A 173 20.05 9.59 7.56
CA THR A 173 19.58 9.68 8.95
C THR A 173 18.14 10.18 9.09
N GLN A 174 17.62 10.88 8.09
CA GLN A 174 16.25 11.40 8.02
C GLN A 174 15.33 10.55 7.12
N LEU A 175 15.86 9.50 6.48
CA LEU A 175 15.09 8.68 5.54
C LEU A 175 13.94 7.92 6.24
N GLN A 176 14.17 7.39 7.45
CA GLN A 176 13.12 6.75 8.24
C GLN A 176 12.07 7.76 8.71
N LEU A 177 12.49 8.93 9.21
CA LEU A 177 11.59 10.03 9.60
C LEU A 177 10.68 10.45 8.45
N LEU A 178 11.21 10.59 7.23
CA LEU A 178 10.41 10.84 6.03
C LEU A 178 9.42 9.71 5.76
N GLY A 179 9.86 8.45 5.86
CA GLY A 179 9.00 7.28 5.64
C GLY A 179 7.80 7.22 6.58
N ILE A 180 8.02 7.37 7.90
CA ILE A 180 6.94 7.37 8.89
C ILE A 180 6.03 8.61 8.76
N ALA A 181 6.57 9.78 8.39
CA ALA A 181 5.77 10.97 8.18
C ALA A 181 4.87 10.84 6.95
N CYS A 182 5.40 10.28 5.85
CA CYS A 182 4.60 9.92 4.69
C CYS A 182 3.53 8.86 5.02
N MET A 183 3.83 7.90 5.90
CA MET A 183 2.85 6.90 6.34
C MET A 183 1.77 7.50 7.22
N LEU A 184 2.12 8.36 8.19
CA LEU A 184 1.17 9.11 9.02
C LEU A 184 0.21 9.95 8.15
N VAL A 185 0.73 10.64 7.13
CA VAL A 185 -0.08 11.40 6.16
C VAL A 185 -0.99 10.48 5.32
N ALA A 186 -0.50 9.31 4.91
CA ALA A 186 -1.31 8.34 4.19
C ALA A 186 -2.41 7.73 5.07
N SER A 187 -2.09 7.34 6.31
CA SER A 187 -3.04 6.78 7.27
C SER A 187 -4.15 7.76 7.61
N LYS A 188 -3.81 9.04 7.86
CA LYS A 188 -4.79 10.12 8.08
C LYS A 188 -5.71 10.40 6.88
N TYR A 189 -5.31 9.99 5.68
CA TYR A 189 -6.08 10.21 4.45
C TYR A 189 -6.97 9.00 4.08
N GLU A 190 -6.47 7.78 4.27
CA GLU A 190 -7.08 6.55 3.75
C GLU A 190 -7.77 5.70 4.83
N GLU A 191 -7.29 5.73 6.08
CA GLU A 191 -7.82 4.85 7.15
C GLU A 191 -9.04 5.45 7.84
N ILE A 192 -10.02 4.59 8.15
CA ILE A 192 -11.16 4.96 9.02
C ILE A 192 -10.68 5.32 10.44
N SER A 193 -9.61 4.67 10.89
CA SER A 193 -8.95 4.91 12.18
C SER A 193 -7.44 4.85 11.99
N SER A 194 -6.84 6.01 11.68
CA SER A 194 -5.38 6.15 11.64
C SER A 194 -4.75 5.85 13.01
N PRO A 195 -3.58 5.22 13.08
CA PRO A 195 -2.76 5.21 14.30
C PRO A 195 -2.42 6.63 14.76
N ASN A 196 -2.17 6.79 16.05
CA ASN A 196 -1.82 8.07 16.65
C ASN A 196 -0.33 8.39 16.41
N ILE A 197 0.08 9.64 16.65
CA ILE A 197 1.48 10.05 16.44
C ILE A 197 2.44 9.37 17.43
N GLU A 198 1.96 9.05 18.63
CA GLU A 198 2.64 8.22 19.63
C GLU A 198 3.00 6.84 19.08
N ASP A 199 2.11 6.23 18.28
CA ASP A 199 2.31 4.90 17.71
C ASP A 199 3.47 4.93 16.71
N PHE A 200 3.49 5.92 15.81
CA PHE A 200 4.59 6.12 14.86
C PHE A 200 5.93 6.49 15.54
N CYS A 201 5.91 7.18 16.67
CA CYS A 201 7.13 7.36 17.47
C CYS A 201 7.60 6.01 18.07
N TYR A 202 6.68 5.25 18.66
CA TYR A 202 6.95 3.96 19.29
C TYR A 202 7.53 2.93 18.32
N ILE A 203 7.01 2.82 17.09
CA ILE A 203 7.52 1.81 16.12
C ILE A 203 8.95 2.09 15.66
N THR A 204 9.41 3.35 15.75
CA THR A 204 10.82 3.72 15.52
C THR A 204 11.73 3.55 16.73
N ASP A 205 11.29 2.77 17.72
CA ASP A 205 11.93 2.62 19.03
C ASP A 205 12.14 3.97 19.76
N ASN A 206 11.31 4.97 19.44
CA ASN A 206 11.43 6.37 19.88
C ASN A 206 12.71 7.08 19.41
N THR A 207 13.27 6.67 18.26
CA THR A 207 14.40 7.36 17.59
C THR A 207 14.06 8.84 17.30
N TYR A 208 12.79 9.14 17.03
CA TYR A 208 12.29 10.48 16.76
C TYR A 208 11.26 10.92 17.79
N ARG A 209 11.28 12.19 18.15
CA ARG A 209 10.25 12.83 19.01
C ARG A 209 9.02 13.20 18.19
N GLN A 210 7.87 13.28 18.85
CA GLN A 210 6.62 13.74 18.22
C GLN A 210 6.78 15.06 17.45
N GLN A 211 7.51 16.03 18.02
CA GLN A 211 7.75 17.33 17.38
C GLN A 211 8.48 17.21 16.04
N GLU A 212 9.49 16.34 15.94
CA GLU A 212 10.24 16.10 14.70
C GLU A 212 9.35 15.44 13.63
N LEU A 213 8.46 14.55 14.07
CA LEU A 213 7.47 13.90 13.21
C LEU A 213 6.38 14.87 12.72
N VAL A 214 5.88 15.77 13.57
CA VAL A 214 4.96 16.86 13.16
C VAL A 214 5.63 17.80 12.16
N GLU A 215 6.89 18.16 12.38
CA GLU A 215 7.63 19.04 11.48
C GLU A 215 7.83 18.40 10.08
N MET A 216 8.22 17.12 10.04
CA MET A 216 8.33 16.38 8.78
C MET A 216 6.96 16.17 8.10
N GLU A 217 5.91 15.86 8.85
CA GLU A 217 4.54 15.78 8.32
C GLU A 217 4.11 17.10 7.65
N LEU A 218 4.31 18.23 8.34
CA LEU A 218 4.01 19.56 7.78
C LEU A 218 4.86 19.88 6.56
N GLU A 219 6.12 19.42 6.51
CA GLU A 219 6.99 19.59 5.34
C GLU A 219 6.51 18.76 4.14
N VAL A 220 6.08 17.52 4.37
CA VAL A 220 5.48 16.62 3.36
C VAL A 220 4.17 17.22 2.83
N LEU A 221 3.25 17.64 3.70
CA LEU A 221 1.97 18.25 3.30
C LEU A 221 2.14 19.53 2.49
N LYS A 222 3.07 20.42 2.89
CA LYS A 222 3.44 21.63 2.14
C LYS A 222 4.03 21.29 0.77
N PHE A 223 4.90 20.29 0.69
CA PHE A 223 5.48 19.84 -0.58
C PHE A 223 4.41 19.26 -1.53
N LEU A 224 3.53 18.39 -1.02
CA LEU A 224 2.42 17.79 -1.77
C LEU A 224 1.32 18.80 -2.12
N LYS A 225 1.36 20.02 -1.56
CA LYS A 225 0.33 21.07 -1.70
C LYS A 225 -1.08 20.56 -1.34
N TRP A 226 -1.15 19.65 -0.37
CA TRP A 226 -2.37 18.93 0.03
C TRP A 226 -3.04 18.08 -1.08
N GLU A 227 -2.37 17.85 -2.22
CA GLU A 227 -2.85 16.97 -3.29
C GLU A 227 -2.46 15.50 -3.01
N LEU A 228 -3.17 14.92 -2.03
CA LEU A 228 -2.96 13.56 -1.51
C LEU A 228 -3.56 12.48 -2.43
N GLY A 229 -4.78 12.70 -2.95
CA GLY A 229 -5.49 11.75 -3.80
C GLY A 229 -4.88 11.56 -5.18
N VAL A 230 -3.88 10.68 -5.30
CA VAL A 230 -3.22 10.28 -6.54
C VAL A 230 -3.56 8.82 -6.92
N PRO A 231 -3.74 8.49 -8.21
CA PRO A 231 -3.93 7.10 -8.63
C PRO A 231 -2.70 6.25 -8.30
N THR A 232 -2.91 5.09 -7.67
CA THR A 232 -1.86 4.13 -7.33
C THR A 232 -2.03 2.83 -8.11
N VAL A 233 -1.07 1.90 -7.96
CA VAL A 233 -1.16 0.58 -8.61
C VAL A 233 -2.43 -0.15 -8.15
N LYS A 234 -2.75 -0.10 -6.85
CA LYS A 234 -3.95 -0.71 -6.26
C LYS A 234 -5.24 -0.19 -6.90
N THR A 235 -5.33 1.11 -7.22
CA THR A 235 -6.47 1.74 -7.91
C THR A 235 -6.79 1.06 -9.25
N PHE A 236 -5.76 0.69 -10.02
CA PHE A 236 -5.94 0.00 -11.30
C PHE A 236 -6.04 -1.52 -11.15
N LEU A 237 -5.33 -2.09 -10.18
CA LEU A 237 -5.23 -3.53 -9.96
C LEU A 237 -6.60 -4.18 -9.72
N TRP A 238 -7.37 -3.65 -8.77
CA TRP A 238 -8.71 -4.14 -8.45
C TRP A 238 -9.64 -4.13 -9.68
N ARG A 239 -9.57 -3.05 -10.47
CA ARG A 239 -10.35 -2.89 -11.71
C ARG A 239 -9.97 -3.93 -12.77
N TYR A 240 -8.69 -4.24 -12.91
CA TYR A 240 -8.22 -5.22 -13.89
C TYR A 240 -8.52 -6.66 -13.46
N ILE A 241 -8.37 -6.99 -12.18
CA ILE A 241 -8.79 -8.27 -11.59
C ILE A 241 -10.29 -8.50 -11.84
N ASN A 242 -11.15 -7.55 -11.47
CA ASN A 242 -12.60 -7.70 -11.63
C ASN A 242 -13.03 -7.83 -13.10
N SER A 243 -12.33 -7.18 -14.03
CA SER A 243 -12.58 -7.36 -15.46
C SER A 243 -12.19 -8.74 -16.01
N CYS A 244 -11.46 -9.55 -15.24
CA CYS A 244 -11.05 -10.91 -15.59
C CYS A 244 -11.87 -12.01 -14.88
N GLN A 245 -12.84 -11.66 -14.05
CA GLN A 245 -13.62 -12.64 -13.30
C GLN A 245 -14.61 -13.37 -14.22
N ASP A 246 -14.12 -14.43 -14.86
CA ASP A 246 -14.96 -15.43 -15.49
C ASP A 246 -15.74 -16.16 -14.37
N GLN A 247 -17.07 -16.08 -14.40
CA GLN A 247 -17.99 -16.53 -13.34
C GLN A 247 -17.91 -18.04 -13.02
N SER A 248 -17.12 -18.80 -13.78
CA SER A 248 -16.92 -20.24 -13.67
C SER A 248 -15.58 -20.65 -13.02
N ASP A 249 -14.64 -19.74 -12.75
CA ASP A 249 -13.31 -20.09 -12.26
C ASP A 249 -13.13 -19.84 -10.75
N GLY A 250 -13.04 -20.94 -9.98
CA GLY A 250 -12.76 -20.93 -8.53
C GLY A 250 -11.39 -20.34 -8.15
N GLN A 251 -10.54 -20.04 -9.14
CA GLN A 251 -9.21 -19.46 -8.94
C GLN A 251 -9.19 -17.93 -8.85
N SER A 252 -10.32 -17.23 -9.02
CA SER A 252 -10.43 -15.76 -8.99
C SER A 252 -9.63 -15.09 -7.84
N SER A 253 -9.75 -15.62 -6.62
CA SER A 253 -9.04 -15.09 -5.43
C SER A 253 -7.54 -15.42 -5.39
N HIS A 254 -7.06 -16.47 -6.07
CA HIS A 254 -5.62 -16.67 -6.28
C HIS A 254 -5.06 -15.62 -7.24
N VAL A 255 -5.81 -15.29 -8.32
CA VAL A 255 -5.42 -14.21 -9.26
C VAL A 255 -5.32 -12.88 -8.51
N GLU A 256 -6.29 -12.57 -7.65
CA GLU A 256 -6.28 -11.34 -6.85
C GLU A 256 -5.05 -11.24 -5.92
N PHE A 257 -4.82 -12.26 -5.09
CA PHE A 257 -3.70 -12.22 -4.14
C PHE A 257 -2.35 -12.27 -4.85
N LEU A 258 -2.20 -13.10 -5.89
CA LEU A 258 -0.94 -13.18 -6.64
C LEU A 258 -0.65 -11.90 -7.42
N SER A 259 -1.67 -11.25 -8.00
CA SER A 259 -1.51 -9.94 -8.64
C SER A 259 -1.14 -8.86 -7.61
N SER A 260 -1.72 -8.90 -6.41
CA SER A 260 -1.41 -7.96 -5.33
C SER A 260 0.01 -8.14 -4.78
N TYR A 261 0.47 -9.39 -4.61
CA TYR A 261 1.84 -9.73 -4.27
C TYR A 261 2.85 -9.20 -5.30
N LEU A 262 2.63 -9.49 -6.58
CA LEU A 262 3.52 -9.05 -7.67
C LEU A 262 3.55 -7.52 -7.77
N ALA A 263 2.41 -6.86 -7.59
CA ALA A 263 2.32 -5.40 -7.54
C ALA A 263 3.06 -4.81 -6.33
N GLU A 264 2.95 -5.41 -5.14
CA GLU A 264 3.68 -4.94 -3.95
C GLU A 264 5.20 -5.15 -4.10
N LEU A 265 5.67 -6.25 -4.70
CA LEU A 265 7.10 -6.44 -5.01
C LEU A 265 7.68 -5.31 -5.87
N SER A 266 6.88 -4.69 -6.74
CA SER A 266 7.32 -3.54 -7.55
C SER A 266 7.65 -2.29 -6.72
N LEU A 267 7.13 -2.18 -5.48
CA LEU A 267 7.42 -1.06 -4.58
C LEU A 267 8.88 -1.06 -4.12
N LEU A 268 9.50 -2.23 -3.97
CA LEU A 268 10.91 -2.37 -3.57
C LEU A 268 11.87 -1.95 -4.69
N GLU A 269 11.57 -2.33 -5.94
CA GLU A 269 12.46 -2.14 -7.09
C GLU A 269 12.41 -0.70 -7.61
N TYR A 270 13.50 0.04 -7.43
CA TYR A 270 13.60 1.43 -7.89
C TYR A 270 13.31 1.61 -9.39
N ASN A 271 13.72 0.66 -10.23
CA ASN A 271 13.46 0.74 -11.67
C ASN A 271 11.97 0.68 -12.03
N CYS A 272 11.08 0.21 -11.15
CA CYS A 272 9.63 0.22 -11.40
C CYS A 272 9.03 1.63 -11.33
N VAL A 273 9.72 2.59 -10.69
CA VAL A 273 9.30 4.01 -10.57
C VAL A 273 9.04 4.64 -11.95
N GLN A 274 9.73 4.20 -13.00
CA GLN A 274 9.55 4.71 -14.36
C GLN A 274 8.18 4.36 -14.97
N PHE A 275 7.55 3.25 -14.57
CA PHE A 275 6.31 2.76 -15.16
C PHE A 275 5.08 3.45 -14.56
N LEU A 276 4.02 3.61 -15.36
CA LEU A 276 2.74 4.13 -14.87
C LEU A 276 2.09 3.11 -13.91
N PRO A 277 1.32 3.58 -12.89
CA PRO A 277 0.61 2.69 -11.98
C PRO A 277 -0.29 1.67 -12.69
N SER A 278 -0.96 2.08 -13.78
CA SER A 278 -1.76 1.19 -14.61
C SER A 278 -0.94 0.15 -15.39
N VAL A 279 0.29 0.49 -15.82
CA VAL A 279 1.21 -0.45 -16.49
C VAL A 279 1.69 -1.53 -15.53
N ILE A 280 2.06 -1.16 -14.30
CA ILE A 280 2.43 -2.11 -13.24
C ILE A 280 1.25 -3.02 -12.91
N ALA A 281 0.05 -2.46 -12.72
CA ALA A 281 -1.15 -3.23 -12.40
C ALA A 281 -1.52 -4.24 -13.50
N ALA A 282 -1.45 -3.81 -14.77
CA ALA A 282 -1.69 -4.69 -15.92
C ALA A 282 -0.65 -5.82 -16.01
N SER A 283 0.63 -5.50 -15.79
CA SER A 283 1.75 -6.45 -15.81
C SER A 283 1.65 -7.48 -14.68
N ALA A 284 1.22 -7.05 -13.48
CA ALA A 284 0.96 -7.92 -12.35
C ALA A 284 -0.14 -8.95 -12.65
N VAL A 285 -1.27 -8.52 -13.22
CA VAL A 285 -2.38 -9.41 -13.59
C VAL A 285 -1.97 -10.37 -14.70
N PHE A 286 -1.22 -9.92 -15.72
CA PHE A 286 -0.67 -10.79 -16.77
C PHE A 286 0.17 -11.93 -16.16
N LEU A 287 1.14 -11.56 -15.29
CA LEU A 287 2.05 -12.53 -14.67
C LEU A 287 1.33 -13.47 -13.69
N ALA A 288 0.38 -12.97 -12.92
CA ALA A 288 -0.41 -13.79 -12.01
C ALA A 288 -1.20 -14.87 -12.78
N ARG A 289 -1.89 -14.47 -13.86
CA ARG A 289 -2.64 -15.41 -14.71
C ARG A 289 -1.74 -16.42 -15.40
N LEU A 290 -0.58 -16.00 -15.91
CA LEU A 290 0.40 -16.90 -16.52
C LEU A 290 0.97 -17.92 -15.50
N THR A 291 1.16 -17.50 -14.25
CA THR A 291 1.65 -18.36 -13.17
C THR A 291 0.59 -19.37 -12.72
N ILE A 292 -0.66 -18.94 -12.59
CA ILE A 292 -1.79 -19.78 -12.15
C ILE A 292 -2.19 -20.78 -13.24
N ASN A 293 -2.26 -20.34 -14.50
CA ASN A 293 -2.74 -21.19 -15.58
C ASN A 293 -1.95 -20.94 -16.91
N PRO A 294 -0.74 -21.52 -17.04
CA PRO A 294 0.16 -21.26 -18.17
C PRO A 294 -0.34 -21.80 -19.54
N ILE A 295 -1.41 -22.61 -19.54
CA ILE A 295 -1.98 -23.20 -20.76
C ILE A 295 -2.80 -22.16 -21.54
N PHE A 296 -3.47 -21.25 -20.85
CA PHE A 296 -4.33 -20.24 -21.48
C PHE A 296 -3.57 -18.96 -21.80
N ASN A 297 -4.16 -18.11 -22.66
CA ASN A 297 -3.63 -16.78 -22.88
C ASN A 297 -3.88 -15.90 -21.64
N PRO A 298 -2.84 -15.40 -20.94
CA PRO A 298 -3.02 -14.53 -19.76
C PRO A 298 -3.66 -13.18 -20.12
N TRP A 299 -3.59 -12.74 -21.39
CA TRP A 299 -4.15 -11.48 -21.86
C TRP A 299 -5.48 -11.68 -22.60
N THR A 300 -6.60 -11.52 -21.90
CA THR A 300 -7.94 -11.67 -22.49
C THR A 300 -8.43 -10.40 -23.19
N PRO A 301 -9.40 -10.50 -24.12
CA PRO A 301 -10.08 -9.34 -24.71
C PRO A 301 -10.75 -8.42 -23.68
N ALA A 302 -11.07 -8.91 -22.48
CA ALA A 302 -11.55 -8.09 -21.38
C ALA A 302 -10.44 -7.15 -20.83
N LEU A 303 -9.23 -7.67 -20.61
CA LEU A 303 -8.06 -6.88 -20.19
C LEU A 303 -7.70 -5.80 -21.22
N TYR A 304 -7.69 -6.14 -22.51
CA TYR A 304 -7.49 -5.15 -23.57
C TYR A 304 -8.58 -4.07 -23.53
N ARG A 305 -9.87 -4.45 -23.40
CA ARG A 305 -10.98 -3.48 -23.36
C ARG A 305 -10.93 -2.55 -22.16
N CYS A 306 -10.51 -3.00 -20.98
CA CYS A 306 -10.51 -2.20 -19.74
C CYS A 306 -9.23 -1.36 -19.54
N SER A 307 -8.06 -1.89 -19.94
CA SER A 307 -6.75 -1.26 -19.73
C SER A 307 -6.25 -0.45 -20.94
N LYS A 308 -6.77 -0.76 -22.14
CA LYS A 308 -6.31 -0.27 -23.45
C LYS A 308 -4.86 -0.61 -23.81
N TYR A 309 -4.20 -1.50 -23.06
CA TYR A 309 -2.85 -1.98 -23.36
C TYR A 309 -2.87 -3.29 -24.16
N LYS A 310 -1.93 -3.40 -25.09
CA LYS A 310 -1.46 -4.68 -25.65
C LYS A 310 -0.36 -5.25 -24.74
N PRO A 311 -0.05 -6.56 -24.80
CA PRO A 311 1.07 -7.11 -24.03
C PRO A 311 2.43 -6.51 -24.45
N SER A 312 2.57 -6.12 -25.73
CA SER A 312 3.72 -5.42 -26.29
C SER A 312 4.00 -4.09 -25.57
N ASP A 313 2.96 -3.28 -25.31
CA ASP A 313 3.05 -2.03 -24.52
C ASP A 313 3.56 -2.27 -23.08
N LEU A 314 3.35 -3.47 -22.55
CA LEU A 314 3.67 -3.87 -21.17
C LEU A 314 5.00 -4.61 -21.06
N GLN A 315 5.66 -4.92 -22.19
CA GLN A 315 6.70 -5.93 -22.27
C GLN A 315 7.85 -5.72 -21.28
N ASP A 316 8.35 -4.49 -21.14
CA ASP A 316 9.50 -4.21 -20.28
C ASP A 316 9.14 -4.20 -18.78
N CYS A 317 7.91 -3.80 -18.45
CA CYS A 317 7.39 -3.91 -17.08
C CYS A 317 7.18 -5.38 -16.69
N ILE A 318 6.57 -6.18 -17.59
CA ILE A 318 6.40 -7.63 -17.42
C ILE A 318 7.77 -8.32 -17.21
N LYS A 319 8.77 -8.04 -18.05
CA LYS A 319 10.13 -8.60 -17.89
C LYS A 319 10.77 -8.22 -16.54
N GLN A 320 10.59 -6.98 -16.09
CA GLN A 320 11.14 -6.52 -14.82
C GLN A 320 10.46 -7.20 -13.62
N MET A 321 9.12 -7.20 -13.58
CA MET A 321 8.34 -7.85 -12.53
C MET A 321 8.54 -9.37 -12.49
N PHE A 322 8.73 -10.02 -13.64
CA PHE A 322 9.09 -11.44 -13.73
C PHE A 322 10.44 -11.76 -13.05
N GLY A 323 11.42 -10.86 -13.16
CA GLY A 323 12.69 -10.95 -12.44
C GLY A 323 12.52 -10.84 -10.92
N LEU A 324 11.58 -10.00 -10.45
CA LEU A 324 11.23 -9.86 -9.04
C LEU A 324 10.53 -11.12 -8.50
N GLN A 325 9.59 -11.70 -9.25
CA GLN A 325 8.89 -12.93 -8.86
C GLN A 325 9.88 -14.06 -8.55
N HIS A 326 10.87 -14.26 -9.42
CA HIS A 326 11.97 -15.23 -9.30
C HIS A 326 12.99 -14.95 -8.17
N ASN A 327 12.81 -13.90 -7.38
CA ASN A 327 13.70 -13.49 -6.29
C ASN A 327 15.17 -13.26 -6.68
N ARG A 328 15.46 -12.90 -7.93
CA ARG A 328 16.84 -12.85 -8.46
C ARG A 328 17.72 -11.72 -7.86
N ARG A 329 17.16 -10.83 -7.04
CA ARG A 329 17.81 -9.58 -6.59
C ARG A 329 17.57 -9.17 -5.14
N MET A 330 16.60 -9.76 -4.43
CA MET A 330 16.10 -9.24 -3.15
C MET A 330 15.94 -10.35 -2.10
N VAL A 331 17.04 -11.08 -1.86
CA VAL A 331 17.05 -12.24 -0.94
C VAL A 331 16.87 -11.82 0.52
N SER A 332 17.36 -10.64 0.91
CA SER A 332 17.29 -10.11 2.29
C SER A 332 16.05 -9.29 2.62
N LEU A 333 15.27 -8.85 1.61
CA LEU A 333 14.05 -8.06 1.78
C LEU A 333 12.85 -9.01 1.71
N THR A 334 12.29 -9.32 2.88
CA THR A 334 11.41 -10.48 3.05
C THR A 334 9.98 -10.11 3.43
N ALA A 335 9.70 -8.87 3.87
CA ALA A 335 8.42 -8.50 4.46
C ALA A 335 7.23 -8.84 3.55
N ILE A 336 7.32 -8.45 2.28
CA ILE A 336 6.27 -8.72 1.27
C ILE A 336 6.13 -10.23 1.00
N ARG A 337 7.22 -10.99 1.00
CA ARG A 337 7.16 -12.44 0.76
C ARG A 337 6.55 -13.18 1.95
N GLU A 338 6.95 -12.86 3.18
CA GLU A 338 6.38 -13.48 4.38
C GLU A 338 4.91 -13.09 4.57
N LYS A 339 4.54 -11.83 4.29
CA LYS A 339 3.15 -11.39 4.21
C LYS A 339 2.33 -12.32 3.30
N TYR A 340 2.71 -12.45 2.03
CA TYR A 340 1.95 -13.22 1.03
C TYR A 340 2.16 -14.74 1.06
N LYS A 341 3.03 -15.26 1.94
CA LYS A 341 3.07 -16.68 2.33
C LYS A 341 1.95 -17.05 3.31
N HIS A 342 1.39 -16.08 4.04
CA HIS A 342 0.36 -16.34 5.04
C HIS A 342 -0.93 -16.90 4.42
N ASN A 343 -1.59 -17.82 5.13
CA ASN A 343 -2.81 -18.51 4.63
C ASN A 343 -3.95 -17.56 4.25
N ARG A 344 -4.05 -16.38 4.88
CA ARG A 344 -5.02 -15.32 4.51
C ARG A 344 -4.89 -14.84 3.06
N PHE A 345 -3.68 -14.91 2.50
CA PHE A 345 -3.39 -14.61 1.08
C PHE A 345 -3.16 -15.88 0.25
N LYS A 346 -3.64 -17.04 0.73
CA LYS A 346 -3.53 -18.36 0.08
C LYS A 346 -2.11 -18.84 -0.23
N GLY A 347 -1.10 -18.29 0.45
CA GLY A 347 0.30 -18.67 0.25
C GLY A 347 0.84 -18.41 -1.16
N VAL A 348 0.26 -17.45 -1.90
CA VAL A 348 0.62 -17.17 -3.31
C VAL A 348 2.11 -16.85 -3.53
N ALA A 349 2.81 -16.34 -2.52
CA ALA A 349 4.26 -16.11 -2.59
C ALA A 349 5.11 -17.39 -2.69
N SER A 350 4.52 -18.56 -2.36
CA SER A 350 5.14 -19.88 -2.48
C SER A 350 4.86 -20.57 -3.82
N MET A 351 4.07 -19.95 -4.72
CA MET A 351 3.79 -20.52 -6.04
C MET A 351 5.04 -20.53 -6.93
N ILE A 352 5.23 -21.61 -7.68
CA ILE A 352 6.34 -21.76 -8.62
C ILE A 352 6.11 -20.80 -9.80
N PRO A 353 7.01 -19.85 -10.08
CA PRO A 353 6.89 -18.96 -11.23
C PRO A 353 7.11 -19.72 -12.56
N PRO A 354 6.53 -19.24 -13.67
CA PRO A 354 6.79 -19.82 -14.99
C PRO A 354 8.27 -19.64 -15.35
N SER A 355 8.91 -20.66 -15.92
CA SER A 355 10.36 -20.68 -16.21
C SER A 355 10.79 -19.60 -17.23
N GLU A 356 9.92 -19.28 -18.17
CA GLU A 356 10.10 -18.24 -19.19
C GLU A 356 8.76 -17.58 -19.53
N ILE A 357 8.83 -16.45 -20.25
CA ILE A 357 7.65 -15.84 -20.88
C ILE A 357 7.80 -15.99 -22.40
N PRO A 358 7.02 -16.90 -23.03
CA PRO A 358 7.05 -17.11 -24.47
C PRO A 358 6.90 -15.80 -25.28
N SER A 359 7.88 -15.52 -26.14
CA SER A 359 7.95 -14.24 -26.89
C SER A 359 6.71 -13.97 -27.75
N ARG A 360 5.98 -15.02 -28.15
CA ARG A 360 4.69 -14.97 -28.86
C ARG A 360 3.66 -14.06 -28.19
N TYR A 361 3.69 -13.89 -26.86
CA TYR A 361 2.74 -13.03 -26.17
C TYR A 361 2.96 -11.54 -26.48
N PHE A 362 4.18 -11.14 -26.88
CA PHE A 362 4.55 -9.76 -27.20
C PHE A 362 4.56 -9.45 -28.70
N GLN A 363 4.21 -10.43 -29.54
CA GLN A 363 4.07 -10.22 -30.97
C GLN A 363 2.66 -9.71 -31.24
N ASP A 364 2.57 -8.47 -31.72
CA ASP A 364 1.32 -7.92 -32.22
C ASP A 364 0.82 -8.78 -33.39
N SER A 365 -0.45 -9.19 -33.34
CA SER A 365 -1.11 -9.81 -34.49
C SER A 365 -1.23 -8.77 -35.61
N THR A 366 -0.44 -8.96 -36.67
CA THR A 366 -0.48 -8.18 -37.92
C THR A 366 -1.79 -8.34 -38.66
#